data_AF-A0A257MZS4-F1
#
_entry.id   AF-A0A257MZS4-F1
#
_cell.length_a   1.000
_cell.length_b   1.000
_cell.length_c   1.000
_cell.angle_alpha   90.00
_cell.angle_beta   90.00
_cell.angle_gamma   90.00
#
_symmetry.space_group_name_H-M   'P 1'
#
loop_
_entity.id
_entity.type
_entity.pdbx_description
1 polymer ?
#
loop_
_entity_poly.entity_id
_entity_poly.type
_entity_poly.pdbx_seq_one_letter_code
_entity_poly.pdbx_strand_id
1 'polypeptide(L)'
;MDKQKLTDIYHTLINTLSAILTRCEAWLNSFFKPQSPEDKPRNTGRLILIALAVILGLSVFNSIERLQNEEIPYSKFLQLVNDNKVDKAVVTQHFIDGIIKPESGEKEGKVFVTIPLWDENLVKTLQEHHVEYIVRSGENWFTNLLFNWVIPRRR
;
A
#
# COMPACT_ATOMS: atom_id res chain seq x y z
N MET A 1 -7.54 -12.99 -55.82
CA MET A 1 -6.52 -13.29 -54.80
C MET A 1 -6.52 -14.79 -54.61
N ASP A 2 -5.46 -15.48 -55.02
CA ASP A 2 -5.42 -16.95 -55.14
C ASP A 2 -5.48 -17.65 -53.78
N LYS A 3 -6.32 -18.70 -53.66
CA LYS A 3 -6.47 -19.48 -52.41
C LYS A 3 -5.14 -20.10 -51.96
N GLN A 4 -4.26 -20.40 -52.91
CA GLN A 4 -2.95 -20.98 -52.67
C GLN A 4 -1.97 -20.01 -52.01
N LYS A 5 -2.02 -18.72 -52.37
CA LYS A 5 -1.23 -17.68 -51.68
C LYS A 5 -1.70 -17.49 -50.24
N LEU A 6 -3.00 -17.63 -49.99
CA LEU A 6 -3.55 -17.51 -48.63
C LEU A 6 -3.12 -18.68 -47.74
N THR A 7 -3.07 -19.90 -48.25
CA THR A 7 -2.55 -21.06 -47.50
C THR A 7 -1.07 -20.93 -47.21
N ASP A 8 -0.27 -20.45 -48.16
CA ASP A 8 1.18 -20.28 -47.96
C ASP A 8 1.50 -19.19 -46.93
N ILE A 9 0.77 -18.06 -46.97
CA ILE A 9 0.89 -17.00 -45.97
C ILE A 9 0.50 -17.52 -44.59
N TYR A 10 -0.58 -18.30 -44.48
CA TYR A 10 -1.02 -18.87 -43.22
C TYR A 10 0.01 -19.82 -42.60
N HIS A 11 0.59 -20.74 -43.39
CA HIS A 11 1.63 -21.63 -42.91
C HIS A 11 2.91 -20.89 -42.49
N THR A 12 3.30 -19.85 -43.25
CA THR A 12 4.47 -19.03 -42.92
C THR A 12 4.26 -18.26 -41.61
N LEU A 13 3.06 -17.73 -41.39
CA LEU A 13 2.70 -17.02 -40.16
C LEU A 13 2.70 -17.95 -38.94
N ILE A 14 2.16 -19.16 -39.06
CA ILE A 14 2.16 -20.13 -37.96
C ILE A 14 3.58 -20.55 -37.56
N ASN A 15 4.43 -20.85 -38.53
CA ASN A 15 5.79 -21.32 -38.27
C ASN A 15 6.68 -20.23 -37.65
N THR A 16 6.48 -18.98 -38.06
CA THR A 16 7.20 -17.85 -37.46
C THR A 16 6.68 -17.53 -36.05
N LEU A 17 5.37 -17.62 -35.83
CA LEU A 17 4.76 -17.41 -34.51
C LEU A 17 5.22 -18.47 -33.50
N SER A 18 5.26 -19.75 -33.87
CA SER A 18 5.71 -20.83 -32.97
C SER A 18 7.19 -20.73 -32.63
N ALA A 19 8.03 -20.32 -33.59
CA ALA A 19 9.44 -20.04 -33.37
C ALA A 19 9.65 -18.83 -32.43
N ILE A 20 8.81 -17.81 -32.52
CA ILE A 20 8.84 -16.67 -31.61
C ILE A 20 8.39 -17.09 -30.21
N LEU A 21 7.33 -17.89 -30.10
CA LEU A 21 6.78 -18.33 -28.82
C LEU A 21 7.79 -19.19 -28.03
N THR A 22 8.44 -20.14 -28.70
CA THR A 22 9.47 -21.01 -28.08
C THR A 22 10.71 -20.24 -27.66
N ARG A 23 11.15 -19.24 -28.45
CA ARG A 23 12.23 -18.33 -28.04
C ARG A 23 11.80 -17.42 -26.88
N CYS A 24 10.52 -17.04 -26.83
CA CYS A 24 9.95 -16.26 -25.74
C CYS A 24 9.89 -17.09 -24.45
N GLU A 25 9.47 -18.35 -24.49
CA GLU A 25 9.50 -19.26 -23.34
C GLU A 25 10.92 -19.48 -22.82
N ALA A 26 11.91 -19.65 -23.70
CA ALA A 26 13.31 -19.79 -23.29
C ALA A 26 13.84 -18.50 -22.64
N TRP A 27 13.50 -17.34 -23.20
CA TRP A 27 13.84 -16.03 -22.65
C TRP A 27 13.16 -15.83 -21.28
N LEU A 28 11.88 -16.15 -21.16
CA LEU A 28 11.07 -16.00 -19.96
C LEU A 28 11.57 -16.95 -18.86
N ASN A 29 11.85 -18.20 -19.18
CA ASN A 29 12.43 -19.17 -18.25
C ASN A 29 13.82 -18.75 -17.74
N SER A 30 14.58 -17.92 -18.47
CA SER A 30 15.83 -17.35 -17.97
C SER A 30 15.63 -16.30 -16.88
N PHE A 31 14.50 -15.58 -16.88
CA PHE A 31 14.13 -14.67 -15.79
C PHE A 31 13.65 -15.41 -14.54
N PHE A 32 13.00 -16.56 -14.71
CA PHE A 32 12.44 -17.35 -13.61
C PHE A 32 13.33 -18.51 -13.15
N LYS A 33 14.50 -18.74 -13.77
CA LYS A 33 15.42 -19.81 -13.36
C LYS A 33 15.94 -19.51 -11.94
N PRO A 34 15.58 -20.31 -10.91
CA PRO A 34 16.17 -20.14 -9.59
C PRO A 34 17.67 -20.45 -9.70
N GLN A 35 18.52 -19.58 -9.15
CA GLN A 35 19.97 -19.80 -9.17
C GLN A 35 20.28 -21.12 -8.45
N SER A 36 20.84 -22.09 -9.19
CA SER A 36 21.34 -23.36 -8.64
C SER A 36 22.39 -23.10 -7.56
N PRO A 37 22.39 -23.84 -6.42
CA PRO A 37 23.28 -23.58 -5.30
C PRO A 37 24.63 -24.24 -5.59
N GLU A 38 25.50 -23.54 -6.31
CA GLU A 38 26.91 -23.91 -6.38
C GLU A 38 27.74 -22.67 -6.01
N ASP A 39 28.45 -22.83 -4.90
CA ASP A 39 29.25 -21.90 -4.11
C ASP A 39 29.48 -20.49 -4.68
N LYS A 40 28.57 -19.56 -4.33
CA LYS A 40 28.70 -18.13 -4.64
C LYS A 40 29.17 -17.44 -3.35
N PRO A 41 30.36 -16.80 -3.31
CA PRO A 41 30.81 -16.10 -2.12
C PRO A 41 29.74 -15.10 -1.75
N ARG A 42 29.30 -15.14 -0.48
CA ARG A 42 28.16 -14.39 0.04
C ARG A 42 28.27 -12.94 -0.43
N ASN A 43 27.60 -12.64 -1.54
CA ASN A 43 27.60 -11.34 -2.16
C ASN A 43 26.71 -10.48 -1.28
N THR A 44 27.31 -10.03 -0.19
CA THR A 44 26.66 -9.28 0.87
C THR A 44 26.10 -8.00 0.26
N GLY A 45 26.73 -7.43 -0.77
CA GLY A 45 26.19 -6.32 -1.56
C GLY A 45 24.87 -6.64 -2.28
N ARG A 46 24.74 -7.83 -2.88
CA ARG A 46 23.52 -8.28 -3.56
C ARG A 46 22.41 -8.63 -2.56
N LEU A 47 22.76 -9.17 -1.39
CA LEU A 47 21.80 -9.35 -0.30
C LEU A 47 21.34 -8.01 0.27
N ILE A 48 22.23 -7.04 0.43
CA ILE A 48 21.89 -5.67 0.85
C ILE A 48 21.00 -4.98 -0.19
N LEU A 49 21.30 -5.11 -1.49
CA LEU A 49 20.47 -4.57 -2.56
C LEU A 49 19.07 -5.23 -2.61
N ILE A 50 18.99 -6.55 -2.42
CA ILE A 50 17.70 -7.25 -2.33
C ILE A 50 16.94 -6.78 -1.09
N ALA A 51 17.58 -6.68 0.07
CA ALA A 51 16.96 -6.18 1.29
C ALA A 51 16.46 -4.74 1.14
N LEU A 52 17.25 -3.86 0.51
CA LEU A 52 16.87 -2.48 0.21
C LEU A 52 15.65 -2.44 -0.74
N ALA A 53 15.65 -3.26 -1.78
CA ALA A 53 14.52 -3.36 -2.72
C ALA A 53 13.24 -3.87 -2.04
N VAL A 54 13.35 -4.84 -1.12
CA VAL A 54 12.23 -5.34 -0.33
C VAL A 54 11.69 -4.25 0.62
N ILE A 55 12.57 -3.51 1.30
CA ILE A 55 12.16 -2.39 2.18
C ILE A 55 11.46 -1.29 1.38
N LEU A 56 11.99 -0.93 0.21
CA LEU A 56 11.37 0.03 -0.71
C LEU A 56 10.01 -0.48 -1.21
N GLY A 57 9.93 -1.74 -1.60
CA GLY A 57 8.67 -2.37 -2.02
C GLY A 57 7.62 -2.36 -0.91
N LEU A 58 7.99 -2.73 0.31
CA LEU A 58 7.11 -2.67 1.49
C LEU A 58 6.68 -1.24 1.81
N SER A 59 7.55 -0.24 1.62
CA SER A 59 7.19 1.16 1.80
C SER A 59 6.15 1.62 0.78
N VAL A 60 6.26 1.18 -0.48
CA VAL A 60 5.27 1.50 -1.53
C VAL A 60 3.95 0.80 -1.26
N PHE A 61 3.97 -0.46 -0.84
CA PHE A 61 2.75 -1.20 -0.46
C PHE A 61 2.01 -0.53 0.70
N ASN A 62 2.71 -0.10 1.76
CA ASN A 62 2.11 0.66 2.86
C ASN A 62 1.54 2.03 2.42
N SER A 63 2.12 2.65 1.39
CA SER A 63 1.58 3.90 0.83
C SER A 63 0.31 3.70 0.02
N ILE A 64 0.13 2.53 -0.63
CA ILE A 64 -1.08 2.24 -1.40
C ILE A 64 -2.32 2.13 -0.49
N GLU A 65 -2.17 1.59 0.72
CA GLU A 65 -3.25 1.58 1.72
C GLU A 65 -3.65 3.01 2.15
N ARG A 66 -2.71 3.96 2.18
CA ARG A 66 -3.00 5.36 2.53
C ARG A 66 -3.79 6.11 1.44
N LEU A 67 -3.75 5.64 0.18
CA LEU A 67 -4.51 6.24 -0.92
C LEU A 67 -6.01 5.96 -0.84
N GLN A 68 -6.45 5.00 -0.02
CA GLN A 68 -7.87 4.80 0.27
C GLN A 68 -8.40 5.80 1.31
N ASN A 69 -7.52 6.49 2.02
CA ASN A 69 -7.92 7.51 2.98
C ASN A 69 -8.22 8.80 2.20
N GLU A 70 -9.50 9.08 1.97
CA GLU A 70 -9.90 10.38 1.46
C GLU A 70 -9.50 11.44 2.49
N GLU A 71 -8.59 12.35 2.10
CA GLU A 71 -8.28 13.52 2.91
C GLU A 71 -9.48 14.46 2.85
N ILE A 72 -10.20 14.59 3.97
CA ILE A 72 -11.39 15.43 4.05
C ILE A 72 -11.06 16.73 4.82
N PRO A 73 -11.62 17.88 4.39
CA PRO A 73 -11.51 19.11 5.16
C PRO A 73 -12.13 18.98 6.56
N TYR A 74 -11.57 19.68 7.55
CA TYR A 74 -12.07 19.69 8.93
C TYR A 74 -13.55 20.06 9.04
N SER A 75 -14.01 21.03 8.25
CA SER A 75 -15.43 21.43 8.21
C SER A 75 -16.33 20.30 7.69
N LYS A 76 -15.84 19.48 6.75
CA LYS A 76 -16.57 18.33 6.23
C LYS A 76 -16.63 17.22 7.25
N PHE A 77 -15.54 17.00 7.98
CA PHE A 77 -15.51 16.10 9.13
C PHE A 77 -16.56 16.49 10.18
N LEU A 78 -16.64 17.76 10.58
CA LEU A 78 -17.66 18.24 11.53
C LEU A 78 -19.09 17.99 11.02
N GLN A 79 -19.36 18.17 9.73
CA GLN A 79 -20.65 17.80 9.14
C GLN A 79 -20.97 16.32 9.31
N LEU A 80 -20.00 15.44 9.01
CA LEU A 80 -20.18 13.99 9.14
C LEU A 80 -20.40 13.54 10.59
N VAL A 81 -19.74 14.22 11.54
CA VAL A 81 -19.97 14.01 12.98
C VAL A 81 -21.38 14.45 13.36
N ASN A 82 -21.79 15.65 12.93
CA ASN A 82 -23.12 16.18 13.21
C ASN A 82 -24.24 15.29 12.62
N ASP A 83 -24.00 14.74 11.44
CA ASP A 83 -24.90 13.81 10.76
C ASP A 83 -24.87 12.38 11.36
N ASN A 84 -24.12 12.15 12.44
CA ASN A 84 -23.93 10.86 13.10
C ASN A 84 -23.41 9.75 12.16
N LYS A 85 -22.68 10.13 11.10
CA LYS A 85 -22.12 9.21 10.09
C LYS A 85 -20.71 8.72 10.44
N VAL A 86 -20.07 9.27 11.47
CA VAL A 86 -18.77 8.81 11.98
C VAL A 86 -19.00 7.77 13.07
N ASP A 87 -18.29 6.64 12.99
CA ASP A 87 -18.32 5.59 14.02
C ASP A 87 -17.19 5.76 15.04
N LYS A 88 -15.95 5.93 14.55
CA LYS A 88 -14.74 6.07 15.37
C LYS A 88 -13.83 7.15 14.82
N ALA A 89 -13.18 7.91 15.71
CA ALA A 89 -12.18 8.91 15.38
C ALA A 89 -10.92 8.76 16.26
N VAL A 90 -9.77 8.46 15.66
CA VAL A 90 -8.47 8.48 16.32
C VAL A 90 -7.85 9.85 16.14
N VAL A 91 -7.72 10.60 17.23
CA VAL A 91 -7.14 11.95 17.23
C VAL A 91 -5.66 11.84 17.59
N THR A 92 -4.79 12.20 16.67
CA THR A 92 -3.35 12.32 16.92
C THR A 92 -2.93 13.79 16.93
N GLN A 93 -1.69 14.07 17.33
CA GLN A 93 -1.14 15.43 17.35
C GLN A 93 -1.18 16.14 15.99
N HIS A 94 -1.10 15.38 14.89
CA HIS A 94 -0.93 15.91 13.53
C HIS A 94 -2.12 15.61 12.61
N PHE A 95 -2.90 14.57 12.89
CA PHE A 95 -4.00 14.09 12.04
C PHE A 95 -5.10 13.41 12.87
N ILE A 96 -6.33 13.47 12.39
CA ILE A 96 -7.48 12.71 12.85
C ILE A 96 -7.79 11.68 11.79
N ASP A 97 -7.74 10.41 12.17
CA ASP A 97 -8.17 9.30 11.31
C ASP A 97 -9.53 8.82 11.78
N GLY A 98 -10.45 8.47 10.88
CA GLY A 98 -11.74 7.97 11.30
C GLY A 98 -12.39 7.04 10.30
N ILE A 99 -13.42 6.33 10.77
CA ILE A 99 -14.20 5.38 9.97
C ILE A 99 -15.62 5.92 9.85
N ILE A 100 -16.06 6.13 8.61
CA ILE A 100 -17.46 6.45 8.28
C ILE A 100 -18.26 5.16 8.33
N LYS A 101 -19.44 5.21 8.94
CA LYS A 101 -20.39 4.09 8.97
C LYS A 101 -20.67 3.63 7.53
N PRO A 102 -20.63 2.32 7.25
CA PRO A 102 -20.95 1.82 5.92
C PRO A 102 -22.41 2.15 5.58
N GLU A 103 -22.64 2.83 4.46
CA GLU A 103 -24.00 2.95 3.91
C GLU A 103 -24.44 1.58 3.36
N SER A 104 -25.74 1.33 3.39
CA SER A 104 -26.38 0.04 3.12
C SER A 104 -25.97 -0.55 1.76
N GLY A 105 -24.89 -1.33 1.73
CA GLY A 105 -24.32 -1.94 0.52
C GLY A 105 -22.79 -2.07 0.50
N GLU A 106 -22.05 -1.27 1.29
CA GLU A 106 -20.59 -1.37 1.40
C GLU A 106 -20.17 -2.26 2.58
N LYS A 107 -19.19 -3.16 2.36
CA LYS A 107 -18.72 -4.13 3.38
C LYS A 107 -17.69 -3.54 4.35
N GLU A 108 -17.08 -2.41 4.00
CA GLU A 108 -16.02 -1.76 4.75
C GLU A 108 -16.36 -0.27 4.87
N GLY A 109 -16.27 0.28 6.09
CA GLY A 109 -16.47 1.71 6.32
C GLY A 109 -15.35 2.52 5.70
N LYS A 110 -15.68 3.64 5.05
CA LYS A 110 -14.68 4.51 4.42
C LYS A 110 -13.78 5.13 5.48
N VAL A 111 -12.47 4.97 5.31
CA VAL A 111 -11.47 5.60 6.17
C VAL A 111 -11.20 7.01 5.65
N PHE A 112 -11.15 7.99 6.54
CA PHE A 112 -10.79 9.37 6.21
C PHE A 112 -9.67 9.87 7.12
N VAL A 113 -8.94 10.86 6.62
CA VAL A 113 -7.89 11.57 7.36
C VAL A 113 -8.20 13.06 7.30
N THR A 114 -8.04 13.77 8.41
CA THR A 114 -8.13 15.24 8.45
C THR A 114 -7.14 15.83 9.44
N ILE A 115 -6.88 17.14 9.38
CA ILE A 115 -5.96 17.81 10.30
C ILE A 115 -6.77 18.31 11.51
N PRO A 116 -6.40 17.96 12.77
CA PRO A 116 -7.10 18.43 13.96
C PRO A 116 -6.94 19.93 14.14
N LEU A 117 -8.05 20.61 14.39
CA LEU A 117 -8.02 21.93 15.00
C LEU A 117 -8.10 21.74 16.52
N TRP A 118 -7.03 22.07 17.24
CA TRP A 118 -6.97 21.93 18.69
C TRP A 118 -7.81 23.00 19.37
N ASP A 119 -9.09 22.69 19.62
CA ASP A 119 -9.99 23.55 20.38
C ASP A 119 -10.90 22.74 21.33
N GLU A 120 -11.49 23.42 22.32
CA GLU A 120 -12.45 22.81 23.25
C GLU A 120 -13.76 22.43 22.54
N ASN A 121 -14.07 23.10 21.43
CA ASN A 121 -15.31 22.85 20.68
C ASN A 121 -15.30 21.47 20.03
N LEU A 122 -14.17 21.03 19.49
CA LEU A 122 -14.01 19.71 18.89
C LEU A 122 -14.33 18.60 19.88
N VAL A 123 -13.79 18.70 21.11
CA VAL A 123 -14.04 17.71 22.16
C VAL A 123 -15.53 17.68 22.52
N LYS A 124 -16.17 18.84 22.65
CA LYS A 124 -17.61 18.94 22.92
C LYS A 124 -18.43 18.31 21.80
N THR A 125 -18.16 18.64 20.53
CA THR A 125 -18.88 18.09 19.38
C THR A 125 -18.75 16.57 19.30
N LEU A 126 -17.55 16.01 19.49
CA LEU A 126 -17.36 14.55 19.49
C LEU A 126 -18.14 13.86 20.60
N GLN A 127 -18.17 14.47 21.80
CA GLN A 127 -18.90 13.93 22.94
C GLN A 127 -20.42 14.04 22.77
N GLU A 128 -20.92 15.18 22.28
CA GLU A 128 -22.33 15.43 21.99
C GLU A 128 -22.88 14.43 20.97
N HIS A 129 -22.08 14.07 19.97
CA HIS A 129 -22.44 13.13 18.91
C HIS A 129 -22.03 11.68 19.19
N HIS A 130 -21.62 11.37 20.43
CA HIS A 130 -21.28 10.02 20.88
C HIS A 130 -20.24 9.30 20.01
N VAL A 131 -19.33 10.06 19.42
CA VAL A 131 -18.24 9.50 18.60
C VAL A 131 -17.17 8.94 19.55
N GLU A 132 -16.83 7.67 19.39
CA GLU A 132 -15.75 7.05 20.15
C GLU A 132 -14.41 7.64 19.69
N TYR A 133 -13.69 8.30 20.61
CA TYR A 133 -12.41 8.92 20.30
C TYR A 133 -11.25 8.42 21.18
N ILE A 134 -10.08 8.29 20.55
CA ILE A 134 -8.84 7.88 21.21
C ILE A 134 -7.76 8.91 20.90
N VAL A 135 -7.12 9.45 21.93
CA VAL A 135 -5.98 10.36 21.78
C VAL A 135 -4.68 9.57 21.75
N ARG A 136 -3.87 9.74 20.70
CA ARG A 136 -2.51 9.16 20.62
C ARG A 136 -1.46 10.26 20.45
N SER A 137 -0.45 10.27 21.32
CA SER A 137 0.73 11.13 21.18
C SER A 137 1.60 10.64 20.02
N GLY A 138 1.84 11.51 19.03
CA GLY A 138 2.33 11.11 17.70
C GLY A 138 3.84 10.83 17.58
N GLU A 139 4.64 11.12 18.60
CA GLU A 139 6.08 11.36 18.41
C GLU A 139 6.99 10.16 18.71
N ASN A 140 6.45 9.06 19.27
CA ASN A 140 7.29 8.03 19.90
C ASN A 140 7.44 6.72 19.12
N TRP A 141 6.62 6.48 18.10
CA TRP A 141 6.61 5.17 17.43
C TRP A 141 7.82 4.97 16.50
N PHE A 142 8.17 5.95 15.67
CA PHE A 142 9.33 5.85 14.75
C PHE A 142 10.65 5.95 15.50
N THR A 143 10.72 6.85 16.48
CA THR A 143 11.87 7.04 17.37
C THR A 143 12.21 5.76 18.14
N ASN A 144 11.21 5.08 18.73
CA ASN A 144 11.43 3.78 19.39
C ASN A 144 11.90 2.68 18.42
N LEU A 145 11.38 2.65 17.19
CA LEU A 145 11.79 1.66 16.19
C LEU A 145 13.25 1.86 15.76
N LEU A 146 13.67 3.11 15.53
CA LEU A 146 15.05 3.43 15.19
C LEU A 146 16.01 3.18 16.36
N PHE A 147 15.66 3.57 17.59
CA PHE A 147 16.53 3.36 18.75
C PHE A 147 16.66 1.88 19.14
N ASN A 148 15.61 1.06 18.98
CA ASN A 148 15.67 -0.38 19.22
C ASN A 148 16.57 -1.11 18.21
N TRP A 149 16.74 -0.55 17.01
CA TRP A 149 17.58 -1.13 15.98
C TRP A 149 19.02 -0.57 15.97
N VAL A 150 19.23 0.70 16.35
CA VAL A 150 20.52 1.41 16.17
C VAL A 150 21.45 1.35 17.39
N ILE A 151 20.96 0.95 18.57
CA ILE A 151 21.81 0.75 19.75
C ILE A 151 22.18 -0.74 19.83
N PRO A 152 23.37 -1.17 19.37
CA PRO A 152 23.82 -2.53 19.58
C PRO A 152 23.96 -2.74 21.08
N ARG A 153 23.09 -3.58 21.66
CA ARG A 153 23.29 -4.11 23.01
C ARG A 153 24.55 -4.98 23.00
N ARG A 154 25.73 -4.37 23.11
CA ARG A 154 26.93 -5.04 23.59
C ARG A 154 26.76 -5.22 25.09
N ARG A 155 26.30 -6.41 25.49
CA ARG A 155 26.71 -6.95 26.78
C ARG A 155 28.19 -7.29 26.74
#